data_AF-A0A368LQE7-F1
#
_entry.id   AF-A0A368LQE7-F1
#
_cell.length_a   1.000
_cell.length_b   1.000
_cell.length_c   1.000
_cell.angle_alpha   90.00
_cell.angle_beta   90.00
_cell.angle_gamma   90.00
#
_symmetry.space_group_name_H-M   'P 1'
#
loop_
_entity.id
_entity.type
_entity.pdbx_description
1 polymer ?
#
loop_
_entity_poly.entity_id
_entity_poly.type
_entity_poly.pdbx_seq_one_letter_code
_entity_poly.pdbx_strand_id
1 'polypeptide(L)'
;MNAVAPINGNDDKVVKLSNADEKPTDQDEETEKEDKAKEKGWFSEMHTAFENGDLDAAETVFKKYALEEKDEVKLEENKAIYLYFKFEKGKDNEAIVELEELARTAKTEESKLNSLRWLSFCLSESMQYNKEVQVWEKAVDELKSEPLITKAKVNLALAMNRDNNPVQARGLLISRLLKVEEENQKANIYEALSKIEESLGNKTISIYCKDKSLEFDPNNRDELFNSAYAASNEDIDDISISNYLRLIRIDGENSTALNNLGVRAQEAGLKIKAIDNYKKAASYENTLAMANQGYLLLDAGFTEEAEEIAKKALESDDTHKNVYRLITAINEKKEEQREKWEKLSEKSLSRQKLIRSYTEQYYLGNPKELEGEWFVKGVTQTKIAVSNHKLEASWEEPASALGGSKYSVKLIGSVSGSSFSGQYSKKLIGDSPNTLLGLAGNSSNTCIGFVSDSGNKLTLIASKVNDDFSLFLSRKNA
;
A
#
# COMPACT_ATOMS: atom_id res chain seq x y z
N MET A 1 4.46 36.04 -56.91
CA MET A 1 5.38 35.29 -57.79
C MET A 1 5.67 33.98 -57.09
N ASN A 2 5.34 32.76 -57.51
CA ASN A 2 4.58 32.04 -58.55
C ASN A 2 4.46 30.60 -57.95
N ALA A 3 3.54 29.68 -58.19
CA ALA A 3 2.31 29.57 -58.97
C ALA A 3 1.65 28.21 -58.58
N VAL A 4 0.31 28.18 -58.59
CA VAL A 4 -0.60 27.17 -59.19
C VAL A 4 -0.41 25.65 -58.94
N ALA A 5 -1.52 25.00 -58.54
CA ALA A 5 -1.74 23.56 -58.40
C ALA A 5 -1.75 22.79 -59.73
N PRO A 6 -1.82 21.44 -59.69
CA PRO A 6 -2.57 20.71 -60.71
C PRO A 6 -3.63 19.77 -60.14
N ILE A 7 -4.76 19.74 -60.84
CA ILE A 7 -5.82 18.73 -60.79
C ILE A 7 -5.54 17.73 -61.92
N ASN A 8 -5.70 16.44 -61.63
CA ASN A 8 -6.15 15.32 -62.50
C ASN A 8 -6.05 14.07 -61.61
N GLY A 9 -6.98 13.12 -61.52
CA GLY A 9 -8.07 12.78 -62.42
C GLY A 9 -8.05 11.26 -62.61
N ASN A 10 -8.97 10.58 -61.93
CA ASN A 10 -9.54 9.25 -62.16
C ASN A 10 -8.83 7.94 -61.78
N ASP A 11 -9.73 7.06 -61.31
CA ASP A 11 -9.69 5.61 -61.20
C ASP A 11 -8.94 5.00 -60.01
N ASP A 12 -9.64 4.90 -58.87
CA ASP A 12 -9.66 3.64 -58.14
C ASP A 12 -11.02 3.36 -57.49
N LYS A 13 -11.42 2.10 -57.64
CA LYS A 13 -12.73 1.53 -57.33
C LYS A 13 -13.10 1.76 -55.87
N VAL A 14 -14.17 2.53 -55.65
CA VAL A 14 -14.94 2.48 -54.40
C VAL A 14 -15.57 1.09 -54.30
N VAL A 15 -14.92 0.19 -53.58
CA VAL A 15 -15.59 -0.97 -53.01
C VAL A 15 -16.58 -0.40 -52.00
N LYS A 16 -17.85 -0.38 -52.39
CA LYS A 16 -18.96 -0.18 -51.45
C LYS A 16 -18.82 -1.24 -50.36
N LEU A 17 -18.48 -0.79 -49.16
CA LEU A 17 -18.74 -1.52 -47.93
C LEU A 17 -20.22 -1.90 -47.94
N SER A 18 -20.50 -3.19 -47.93
CA SER A 18 -21.84 -3.71 -47.71
C SER A 18 -22.31 -3.22 -46.34
N ASN A 19 -23.44 -2.51 -46.34
CA ASN A 19 -24.15 -2.09 -45.15
C ASN A 19 -24.37 -3.30 -44.24
N ALA A 20 -23.72 -3.30 -43.07
CA ALA A 20 -24.01 -4.19 -41.94
C ALA A 20 -25.16 -3.60 -41.10
N ASP A 21 -26.24 -3.19 -41.77
CA ASP A 21 -27.47 -2.65 -41.17
C ASP A 21 -28.69 -3.44 -41.67
N GLU A 22 -28.59 -4.77 -41.71
CA GLU A 22 -29.79 -5.58 -41.48
C GLU A 22 -29.94 -5.66 -39.97
N LYS A 23 -30.81 -4.79 -39.44
CA LYS A 23 -31.38 -4.97 -38.10
C LYS A 23 -31.85 -6.43 -37.99
N PRO A 24 -31.64 -7.11 -36.85
CA PRO A 24 -32.39 -8.34 -36.60
C PRO A 24 -33.86 -8.01 -36.81
N THR A 25 -34.58 -8.87 -37.52
CA THR A 25 -36.01 -8.63 -37.68
C THR A 25 -36.65 -8.59 -36.29
N ASP A 26 -37.76 -7.85 -36.09
CA ASP A 26 -38.41 -7.75 -34.77
C ASP A 26 -38.71 -9.15 -34.16
N GLN A 27 -38.79 -10.19 -34.99
CA GLN A 27 -38.92 -11.60 -34.58
C GLN A 27 -37.64 -12.20 -33.98
N ASP A 28 -36.45 -11.83 -34.45
CA ASP A 28 -35.14 -12.33 -33.94
C ASP A 28 -34.77 -11.65 -32.61
N GLU A 29 -35.13 -10.37 -32.44
CA GLU A 29 -34.95 -9.65 -31.17
C GLU A 29 -36.00 -10.03 -30.11
N GLU A 30 -37.24 -10.36 -30.51
CA GLU A 30 -38.28 -10.86 -29.59
C GLU A 30 -37.96 -12.28 -29.11
N THR A 31 -37.44 -13.16 -29.97
CA THR A 31 -37.03 -14.52 -29.56
C THR A 31 -35.83 -14.51 -28.60
N GLU A 32 -34.79 -13.71 -28.86
CA GLU A 32 -33.66 -13.57 -27.90
C GLU A 32 -34.08 -12.93 -26.56
N LYS A 33 -35.03 -11.99 -26.55
CA LYS A 33 -35.54 -11.36 -25.32
C LYS A 33 -36.48 -12.28 -24.54
N GLU A 34 -37.33 -13.05 -25.21
CA GLU A 34 -38.15 -14.10 -24.57
C GLU A 34 -37.28 -15.21 -23.98
N ASP A 35 -36.21 -15.60 -24.67
CA ASP A 35 -35.30 -16.65 -24.21
C ASP A 35 -34.52 -16.24 -22.95
N LYS A 36 -34.03 -15.00 -22.89
CA LYS A 36 -33.39 -14.43 -21.69
C LYS A 36 -34.38 -14.19 -20.54
N ALA A 37 -35.66 -13.93 -20.84
CA ALA A 37 -36.69 -13.76 -19.81
C ALA A 37 -37.13 -15.10 -19.18
N LYS A 38 -37.16 -16.19 -19.97
CA LYS A 38 -37.47 -17.55 -19.47
C LYS A 38 -36.33 -18.15 -18.63
N GLU A 39 -35.07 -17.89 -18.97
CA GLU A 39 -33.92 -18.32 -18.15
C GLU A 39 -33.96 -17.71 -16.75
N LYS A 40 -34.41 -16.45 -16.60
CA LYS A 40 -34.61 -15.83 -15.28
C LYS A 40 -35.78 -16.41 -14.47
N GLY A 41 -36.64 -17.24 -15.07
CA GLY A 41 -37.77 -17.90 -14.41
C GLY A 41 -37.36 -19.20 -13.71
N TRP A 42 -37.10 -20.25 -14.50
CA TRP A 42 -36.85 -21.59 -13.94
C TRP A 42 -35.55 -21.66 -13.15
N PHE A 43 -34.47 -21.01 -13.61
CA PHE A 43 -33.17 -21.10 -12.96
C PHE A 43 -33.19 -20.43 -11.59
N SER A 44 -33.80 -19.25 -11.48
CA SER A 44 -33.94 -18.53 -10.20
C SER A 44 -34.79 -19.30 -9.19
N GLU A 45 -35.89 -19.90 -9.65
CA GLU A 45 -36.76 -20.73 -8.81
C GLU A 45 -36.02 -22.00 -8.34
N MET A 46 -35.33 -22.68 -9.25
CA MET A 46 -34.52 -23.87 -8.97
C MET A 46 -33.38 -23.54 -7.98
N HIS A 47 -32.66 -22.44 -8.19
CA HIS A 47 -31.59 -21.99 -7.32
C HIS A 47 -32.11 -21.69 -5.90
N THR A 48 -33.23 -20.95 -5.80
CA THR A 48 -33.86 -20.62 -4.51
C THR A 48 -34.30 -21.89 -3.79
N ALA A 49 -34.84 -22.88 -4.51
CA ALA A 49 -35.22 -24.17 -3.93
C ALA A 49 -34.00 -24.91 -3.34
N PHE A 50 -32.88 -24.95 -4.06
CA PHE A 50 -31.63 -25.51 -3.54
C PHE A 50 -31.08 -24.74 -2.33
N GLU A 51 -31.13 -23.40 -2.32
CA GLU A 51 -30.71 -22.57 -1.18
C GLU A 51 -31.56 -22.84 0.08
N ASN A 52 -32.85 -23.12 -0.11
CA ASN A 52 -33.76 -23.50 0.97
C ASN A 52 -33.66 -24.98 1.37
N GLY A 53 -32.86 -25.78 0.67
CA GLY A 53 -32.71 -27.22 0.89
C GLY A 53 -33.90 -28.06 0.41
N ASP A 54 -34.79 -27.50 -0.42
CA ASP A 54 -35.96 -28.19 -0.97
C ASP A 54 -35.62 -28.83 -2.32
N LEU A 55 -35.08 -30.06 -2.25
CA LEU A 55 -34.61 -30.81 -3.41
C LEU A 55 -35.76 -31.23 -4.34
N ASP A 56 -36.92 -31.56 -3.77
CA ASP A 56 -38.11 -31.98 -4.52
C ASP A 56 -38.69 -30.81 -5.32
N ALA A 57 -38.72 -29.61 -4.73
CA ALA A 57 -39.11 -28.40 -5.44
C ALA A 57 -38.13 -28.08 -6.57
N ALA A 58 -36.82 -28.15 -6.32
CA ALA A 58 -35.80 -27.90 -7.34
C ALA A 58 -35.92 -28.87 -8.53
N GLU A 59 -36.12 -30.17 -8.26
CA GLU A 59 -36.36 -31.18 -9.30
C GLU A 59 -37.67 -30.92 -10.05
N THR A 60 -38.74 -30.54 -9.34
CA THR A 60 -40.04 -30.23 -9.97
C THR A 60 -39.94 -29.05 -10.93
N VAL A 61 -39.25 -27.98 -10.52
CA VAL A 61 -39.01 -26.80 -11.37
C VAL A 61 -38.24 -27.19 -12.63
N PHE A 62 -37.15 -27.96 -12.49
CA PHE A 62 -36.37 -28.40 -13.64
C PHE A 62 -37.15 -29.35 -14.56
N LYS A 63 -37.90 -30.33 -14.02
CA LYS A 63 -38.76 -31.22 -14.81
C LYS A 63 -39.80 -30.44 -15.63
N LYS A 64 -40.39 -29.39 -15.05
CA LYS A 64 -41.32 -28.51 -15.76
C LYS A 64 -40.62 -27.78 -16.90
N TYR A 65 -39.46 -27.17 -16.64
CA TYR A 65 -38.65 -26.53 -17.69
C TYR A 65 -38.32 -27.51 -18.82
N ALA A 66 -37.85 -28.72 -18.47
CA ALA A 66 -37.45 -29.74 -19.44
C ALA A 66 -38.60 -30.25 -20.34
N LEU A 67 -39.85 -30.17 -19.89
CA LEU A 67 -41.03 -30.51 -20.70
C LEU A 67 -41.43 -29.39 -21.67
N GLU A 68 -41.11 -28.14 -21.33
CA GLU A 68 -41.49 -26.96 -22.10
C GLU A 68 -40.41 -26.56 -23.12
N GLU A 69 -39.14 -26.85 -22.84
CA GLU A 69 -38.02 -26.55 -23.72
C GLU A 69 -38.04 -27.43 -24.97
N LYS A 70 -37.98 -26.78 -26.14
CA LYS A 70 -38.02 -27.44 -27.44
C LYS A 70 -36.65 -27.48 -28.11
N ASP A 71 -35.76 -26.56 -27.73
CA ASP A 71 -34.39 -26.59 -28.19
C ASP A 71 -33.62 -27.66 -27.40
N GLU A 72 -33.27 -28.74 -28.10
CA GLU A 72 -32.59 -29.88 -27.50
C GLU A 72 -31.18 -29.55 -27.02
N VAL A 73 -30.47 -28.62 -27.67
CA VAL A 73 -29.13 -28.17 -27.25
C VAL A 73 -29.25 -27.36 -25.97
N LYS A 74 -30.16 -26.38 -25.95
CA LYS A 74 -30.43 -25.56 -24.77
C LYS A 74 -30.89 -26.40 -23.58
N LEU A 75 -31.72 -27.42 -23.83
CA LEU A 75 -32.13 -28.40 -22.82
C LEU A 75 -30.92 -29.18 -22.26
N GLU A 76 -30.02 -29.67 -23.11
CA GLU A 76 -28.79 -30.37 -22.68
C GLU A 76 -27.91 -29.46 -21.83
N GLU A 77 -27.67 -28.22 -22.25
CA GLU A 77 -26.86 -27.25 -21.51
C GLU A 77 -27.47 -26.94 -20.12
N ASN A 78 -28.77 -26.65 -20.08
CA ASN A 78 -29.47 -26.34 -18.83
C ASN A 78 -29.60 -27.56 -17.91
N LYS A 79 -29.69 -28.77 -18.47
CA LYS A 79 -29.61 -30.01 -17.69
C LYS A 79 -28.26 -30.15 -17.01
N ALA A 80 -27.16 -29.83 -17.69
CA ALA A 80 -25.83 -29.90 -17.09
C ALA A 80 -25.69 -28.92 -15.89
N ILE A 81 -26.25 -27.72 -16.00
CA ILE A 81 -26.33 -26.75 -14.89
C ILE A 81 -27.13 -27.32 -13.72
N TYR A 82 -28.34 -27.82 -13.98
CA TYR A 82 -29.18 -28.43 -12.95
C TYR A 82 -28.44 -29.58 -12.22
N LEU A 83 -27.77 -30.45 -12.97
CA LEU A 83 -27.02 -31.57 -12.39
C LEU A 83 -25.85 -31.09 -11.52
N TYR A 84 -25.16 -30.01 -11.91
CA TYR A 84 -24.14 -29.40 -11.05
C TYR A 84 -24.72 -28.91 -9.72
N PHE A 85 -25.87 -28.22 -9.72
CA PHE A 85 -26.53 -27.79 -8.48
C PHE A 85 -27.04 -28.97 -7.64
N LYS A 86 -27.54 -30.01 -8.31
CA LYS A 86 -27.94 -31.27 -7.67
C LYS A 86 -26.74 -31.92 -6.94
N PHE A 87 -25.54 -31.86 -7.52
CA PHE A 87 -24.30 -32.27 -6.85
C PHE A 87 -23.92 -31.33 -5.69
N GLU A 88 -23.73 -30.04 -5.97
CA GLU A 88 -23.11 -29.07 -5.03
C GLU A 88 -24.02 -28.74 -3.85
N LYS A 89 -25.30 -28.44 -4.13
CA LYS A 89 -26.30 -28.07 -3.10
C LYS A 89 -27.10 -29.27 -2.64
N GLY A 90 -27.49 -30.14 -3.58
CA GLY A 90 -28.27 -31.33 -3.29
C GLY A 90 -27.47 -32.46 -2.63
N LYS A 91 -26.13 -32.39 -2.65
CA LYS A 91 -25.22 -33.41 -2.11
C LYS A 91 -25.45 -34.79 -2.73
N ASP A 92 -25.90 -34.81 -3.99
CA ASP A 92 -26.20 -36.03 -4.72
C ASP A 92 -25.07 -36.36 -5.71
N ASN A 93 -24.32 -37.41 -5.38
CA ASN A 93 -23.21 -37.88 -6.20
C ASN A 93 -23.66 -38.59 -7.49
N GLU A 94 -24.93 -39.01 -7.60
CA GLU A 94 -25.47 -39.61 -8.83
C GLU A 94 -25.42 -38.60 -10.00
N ALA A 95 -25.47 -37.30 -9.71
CA ALA A 95 -25.35 -36.25 -10.70
C ALA A 95 -24.05 -36.31 -11.51
N ILE A 96 -22.95 -36.85 -10.95
CA ILE A 96 -21.70 -37.08 -11.70
C ILE A 96 -21.92 -38.11 -12.81
N VAL A 97 -22.61 -39.21 -12.51
CA VAL A 97 -22.92 -40.27 -13.47
C VAL A 97 -23.89 -39.76 -14.54
N GLU A 98 -24.88 -38.95 -14.14
CA GLU A 98 -25.80 -38.31 -15.08
C GLU A 98 -25.09 -37.32 -16.01
N LEU A 99 -24.11 -36.55 -15.52
CA LEU A 99 -23.30 -35.64 -16.33
C LEU A 99 -22.38 -36.39 -17.29
N GLU A 100 -21.79 -37.51 -16.87
CA GLU A 100 -21.01 -38.40 -17.75
C GLU A 100 -21.85 -38.94 -18.90
N GLU A 101 -23.07 -39.40 -18.59
CA GLU A 101 -24.00 -39.89 -19.59
C GLU A 101 -24.42 -38.78 -20.54
N LEU A 102 -24.77 -37.60 -19.99
CA LEU A 102 -25.16 -36.43 -20.78
C LEU A 102 -24.05 -36.01 -21.76
N ALA A 103 -22.80 -35.96 -21.30
CA ALA A 103 -21.65 -35.66 -22.15
C ALA A 103 -21.43 -36.74 -23.23
N ARG A 104 -21.64 -38.02 -22.90
CA ARG A 104 -21.49 -39.15 -23.82
C ARG A 104 -22.55 -39.13 -24.92
N THR A 105 -23.79 -38.75 -24.60
CA THR A 105 -24.92 -38.75 -25.54
C THR A 105 -25.21 -37.39 -26.17
N ALA A 106 -24.42 -36.36 -25.84
CA ALA A 106 -24.58 -35.01 -26.35
C ALA A 106 -24.63 -34.95 -27.89
N LYS A 107 -25.55 -34.15 -28.42
CA LYS A 107 -25.83 -34.08 -29.87
C LYS A 107 -24.81 -33.27 -30.65
N THR A 108 -24.21 -32.27 -30.01
CA THR A 108 -23.22 -31.38 -30.61
C THR A 108 -21.91 -31.42 -29.82
N GLU A 109 -20.81 -31.03 -30.48
CA GLU A 109 -19.52 -30.87 -29.79
C GLU A 109 -19.59 -29.79 -28.70
N GLU A 110 -20.45 -28.80 -28.87
CA GLU A 110 -20.69 -27.70 -27.92
C GLU A 110 -21.44 -28.19 -26.68
N SER A 111 -22.56 -28.91 -26.85
CA SER A 111 -23.29 -29.55 -25.75
C SER A 111 -22.40 -30.52 -24.98
N LYS A 112 -21.57 -31.29 -25.68
CA LYS A 112 -20.59 -32.20 -25.07
C LYS A 112 -19.64 -31.40 -24.19
N LEU A 113 -19.01 -30.36 -24.74
CA LEU A 113 -18.04 -29.55 -24.00
C LEU A 113 -18.69 -28.83 -22.80
N ASN A 114 -19.92 -28.34 -22.94
CA ASN A 114 -20.69 -27.73 -21.86
C ASN A 114 -20.91 -28.72 -20.70
N SER A 115 -21.40 -29.93 -21.02
CA SER A 115 -21.60 -31.01 -20.06
C SER A 115 -20.29 -31.42 -19.35
N LEU A 116 -19.21 -31.55 -20.12
CA LEU A 116 -17.87 -31.86 -19.60
C LEU A 116 -17.32 -30.78 -18.68
N ARG A 117 -17.61 -29.50 -18.94
CA ARG A 117 -17.22 -28.39 -18.05
C ARG A 117 -17.88 -28.52 -16.68
N TRP A 118 -19.19 -28.78 -16.64
CA TRP A 118 -19.91 -28.97 -15.38
C TRP A 118 -19.45 -30.24 -14.65
N LEU A 119 -19.25 -31.34 -15.39
CA LEU A 119 -18.65 -32.57 -14.86
C LEU A 119 -17.27 -32.31 -14.24
N SER A 120 -16.41 -31.54 -14.91
CA SER A 120 -15.07 -31.17 -14.46
C SER A 120 -15.12 -30.39 -13.14
N PHE A 121 -16.09 -29.50 -12.94
CA PHE A 121 -16.30 -28.87 -11.62
C PHE A 121 -16.65 -29.90 -10.54
N CYS A 122 -17.61 -30.80 -10.78
CA CYS A 122 -17.97 -31.83 -9.80
C CYS A 122 -16.77 -32.75 -9.47
N LEU A 123 -15.98 -33.14 -10.48
CA LEU A 123 -14.79 -33.97 -10.28
C LEU A 123 -13.70 -33.22 -9.50
N SER A 124 -13.48 -31.94 -9.80
CA SER A 124 -12.52 -31.10 -9.08
C SER A 124 -12.91 -30.92 -7.61
N GLU A 125 -14.18 -30.63 -7.31
CA GLU A 125 -14.68 -30.45 -5.95
C GLU A 125 -14.64 -31.75 -5.13
N SER A 126 -14.90 -32.89 -5.78
CA SER A 126 -14.76 -34.21 -5.17
C SER A 126 -13.32 -34.75 -5.17
N MET A 127 -12.32 -33.95 -5.57
CA MET A 127 -10.90 -34.29 -5.64
C MET A 127 -10.58 -35.50 -6.54
N GLN A 128 -11.44 -35.80 -7.52
CA GLN A 128 -11.25 -36.86 -8.51
C GLN A 128 -10.40 -36.38 -9.71
N TYR A 129 -9.24 -35.78 -9.43
CA TYR A 129 -8.42 -35.09 -10.45
C TYR A 129 -7.94 -36.02 -11.57
N ASN A 130 -7.50 -37.23 -11.25
CA ASN A 130 -7.08 -38.19 -12.28
C ASN A 130 -8.23 -38.54 -13.25
N LYS A 131 -9.46 -38.66 -12.74
CA LYS A 131 -10.64 -38.91 -13.57
C LYS A 131 -10.99 -37.70 -14.41
N GLU A 132 -10.88 -36.49 -13.85
CA GLU A 132 -11.04 -35.24 -14.58
C GLU A 132 -10.07 -35.14 -15.78
N VAL A 133 -8.80 -35.50 -15.57
CA VAL A 133 -7.79 -35.56 -16.63
C VAL A 133 -8.22 -36.53 -17.74
N GLN A 134 -8.58 -37.78 -17.40
CA GLN A 134 -9.00 -38.79 -18.39
C GLN A 134 -10.22 -38.34 -19.21
N VAL A 135 -11.18 -37.67 -18.56
CA VAL A 135 -12.37 -37.12 -19.21
C VAL A 135 -11.98 -36.07 -20.26
N TRP A 136 -11.07 -35.16 -19.92
CA TRP A 136 -10.60 -34.14 -20.85
C TRP A 136 -9.67 -34.68 -21.94
N GLU A 137 -8.82 -35.66 -21.64
CA GLU A 137 -7.99 -36.35 -22.65
C GLU A 137 -8.88 -36.98 -23.72
N LYS A 138 -9.90 -37.75 -23.30
CA LYS A 138 -10.87 -38.34 -24.21
C LYS A 138 -11.60 -37.30 -25.04
N ALA A 139 -11.99 -36.17 -24.44
CA ALA A 139 -12.63 -35.09 -25.17
C ALA A 139 -11.73 -34.50 -26.25
N VAL A 140 -10.45 -34.28 -25.96
CA VAL A 140 -9.47 -33.78 -26.93
C VAL A 140 -9.30 -34.73 -28.12
N ASP A 141 -9.40 -36.04 -27.91
CA ASP A 141 -9.29 -37.05 -28.97
C ASP A 141 -10.56 -37.17 -29.84
N GLU A 142 -11.73 -36.87 -29.29
CA GLU A 142 -13.02 -36.99 -29.99
C GLU A 142 -13.45 -35.73 -30.75
N LEU A 143 -13.05 -34.55 -30.26
CA LEU A 143 -13.43 -33.26 -30.83
C LEU A 143 -12.72 -33.00 -32.17
N LYS A 144 -13.44 -32.33 -33.08
CA LYS A 144 -12.99 -31.99 -34.44
C LYS A 144 -12.84 -30.49 -34.63
N SER A 145 -13.69 -29.69 -34.00
CA SER A 145 -13.60 -28.22 -34.07
C SER A 145 -12.35 -27.69 -33.36
N GLU A 146 -11.46 -27.05 -34.10
CA GLU A 146 -10.21 -26.48 -33.56
C GLU A 146 -10.44 -25.52 -32.36
N PRO A 147 -11.40 -24.57 -32.40
CA PRO A 147 -11.72 -23.77 -31.23
C PRO A 147 -12.16 -24.58 -30.00
N LEU A 148 -12.94 -25.66 -30.18
CA LEU A 148 -13.37 -26.53 -29.08
C LEU A 148 -12.22 -27.40 -28.55
N ILE A 149 -11.33 -27.88 -29.43
CA ILE A 149 -10.09 -28.55 -29.04
C ILE A 149 -9.22 -27.62 -28.18
N THR A 150 -9.15 -26.33 -28.50
CA THR A 150 -8.44 -25.35 -27.64
C THR A 150 -9.06 -25.29 -26.24
N LYS A 151 -10.38 -25.11 -26.16
CA LYS A 151 -11.10 -25.05 -24.87
C LYS A 151 -10.90 -26.34 -24.07
N ALA A 152 -10.98 -27.51 -24.71
CA ALA A 152 -10.75 -28.80 -24.06
C ALA A 152 -9.30 -28.93 -23.56
N LYS A 153 -8.29 -28.51 -24.34
CA LYS A 153 -6.88 -28.51 -23.91
C LYS A 153 -6.58 -27.55 -22.76
N VAL A 154 -7.25 -26.39 -22.73
CA VAL A 154 -7.17 -25.46 -21.60
C VAL A 154 -7.70 -26.12 -20.33
N ASN A 155 -8.90 -26.72 -20.38
CA ASN A 155 -9.45 -27.42 -19.22
C ASN A 155 -8.62 -28.65 -18.82
N LEU A 156 -8.10 -29.42 -19.78
CA LEU A 156 -7.18 -30.51 -19.54
C LEU A 156 -5.94 -30.04 -18.77
N ALA A 157 -5.30 -28.95 -19.22
CA ALA A 157 -4.13 -28.41 -18.54
C ALA A 157 -4.44 -27.98 -17.10
N LEU A 158 -5.60 -27.37 -16.86
CA LEU A 158 -6.03 -27.00 -15.50
C LEU A 158 -6.31 -28.24 -14.63
N ALA A 159 -6.92 -29.30 -15.17
CA ALA A 159 -7.11 -30.57 -14.48
C ALA A 159 -5.77 -31.25 -14.15
N MET A 160 -4.84 -31.27 -15.12
CA MET A 160 -3.48 -31.78 -14.91
C MET A 160 -2.73 -31.00 -13.83
N ASN A 161 -2.94 -29.69 -13.74
CA ASN A 161 -2.37 -28.85 -12.68
C ASN A 161 -2.86 -29.28 -11.30
N ARG A 162 -4.17 -29.52 -11.15
CA ARG A 162 -4.78 -30.01 -9.90
C ARG A 162 -4.32 -31.43 -9.56
N ASP A 163 -4.10 -32.27 -10.58
CA ASP A 163 -3.52 -33.61 -10.45
C ASP A 163 -1.99 -33.59 -10.22
N ASN A 164 -1.41 -32.45 -9.87
CA ASN A 164 0.01 -32.27 -9.57
C ASN A 164 0.95 -32.58 -10.75
N ASN A 165 0.50 -32.31 -11.98
CA ASN A 165 1.27 -32.44 -13.23
C ASN A 165 1.49 -31.08 -13.98
N PRO A 166 1.92 -30.00 -13.30
CA PRO A 166 1.97 -28.66 -13.88
C PRO A 166 2.97 -28.51 -15.03
N VAL A 167 4.07 -29.27 -15.04
CA VAL A 167 5.07 -29.22 -16.12
C VAL A 167 4.51 -29.72 -17.44
N GLN A 168 3.73 -30.80 -17.40
CA GLN A 168 3.09 -31.38 -18.58
C GLN A 168 1.94 -30.48 -19.06
N ALA A 169 1.15 -29.94 -18.13
CA ALA A 169 0.11 -28.95 -18.42
C ALA A 169 0.67 -27.73 -19.16
N ARG A 170 1.80 -27.17 -18.69
CA ARG A 170 2.50 -26.08 -19.38
C ARG A 170 2.90 -26.46 -20.80
N GLY A 171 3.50 -27.64 -20.98
CA GLY A 171 3.91 -28.14 -22.31
C GLY A 171 2.74 -28.25 -23.27
N LEU A 172 1.59 -28.77 -22.79
CA LEU A 172 0.35 -28.84 -23.55
C LEU A 172 -0.11 -27.44 -24.02
N LEU A 173 -0.16 -26.47 -23.11
CA LEU A 173 -0.59 -25.10 -23.41
C LEU A 173 0.37 -24.39 -24.39
N ILE A 174 1.68 -24.50 -24.20
CA ILE A 174 2.67 -23.92 -25.14
C ILE A 174 2.50 -24.53 -26.54
N SER A 175 2.34 -25.86 -26.62
CA SER A 175 2.14 -26.53 -27.91
C SER A 175 0.86 -26.08 -28.61
N ARG A 176 -0.19 -25.73 -27.84
CA ARG A 176 -1.43 -25.21 -28.39
C ARG A 176 -1.29 -23.73 -28.80
N LEU A 177 -0.61 -22.93 -27.98
CA LEU A 177 -0.37 -21.51 -28.23
C LEU A 177 0.31 -21.27 -29.58
N LEU A 178 1.28 -22.13 -29.94
CA LEU A 178 2.01 -22.06 -31.22
C LEU A 178 1.14 -22.35 -32.46
N LYS A 179 -0.10 -22.82 -32.29
CA LYS A 179 -1.01 -23.19 -33.39
C LYS A 179 -2.23 -22.27 -33.53
N VAL A 180 -2.55 -21.50 -32.50
CA VAL A 180 -3.76 -20.66 -32.50
C VAL A 180 -3.44 -19.28 -33.04
N GLU A 181 -4.30 -18.75 -33.90
CA GLU A 181 -4.17 -17.38 -34.41
C GLU A 181 -5.15 -16.41 -33.76
N GLU A 182 -6.36 -16.89 -33.44
CA GLU A 182 -7.42 -16.10 -32.81
C GLU A 182 -7.00 -15.53 -31.45
N GLU A 183 -7.23 -14.22 -31.28
CA GLU A 183 -6.84 -13.46 -30.09
C GLU A 183 -7.53 -13.97 -28.82
N ASN A 184 -8.83 -14.28 -28.89
CA ASN A 184 -9.59 -14.81 -27.75
C ASN A 184 -9.05 -16.17 -27.27
N GLN A 185 -8.54 -17.01 -28.17
CA GLN A 185 -7.92 -18.28 -27.82
C GLN A 185 -6.54 -18.06 -27.19
N LYS A 186 -5.76 -17.10 -27.70
CA LYS A 186 -4.49 -16.70 -27.08
C LYS A 186 -4.72 -16.19 -25.66
N ALA A 187 -5.72 -15.34 -25.43
CA ALA A 187 -6.11 -14.85 -24.10
C ALA A 187 -6.32 -16.00 -23.11
N ASN A 188 -7.23 -16.92 -23.45
CA ASN A 188 -7.57 -18.06 -22.59
C ASN A 188 -6.36 -18.97 -22.28
N ILE A 189 -5.47 -19.17 -23.25
CA ILE A 189 -4.25 -19.96 -23.03
C ILE A 189 -3.28 -19.24 -22.10
N TYR A 190 -3.07 -17.94 -22.27
CA TYR A 190 -2.21 -17.15 -21.38
C TYR A 190 -2.76 -17.07 -19.96
N GLU A 191 -4.08 -16.95 -19.79
CA GLU A 191 -4.71 -17.02 -18.47
C GLU A 191 -4.49 -18.39 -17.81
N ALA A 192 -4.64 -19.49 -18.57
CA ALA A 192 -4.35 -20.82 -18.06
C ALA A 192 -2.86 -21.00 -17.71
N LEU A 193 -1.94 -20.52 -18.56
CA LEU A 193 -0.50 -20.52 -18.29
C LEU A 193 -0.18 -19.73 -17.01
N SER A 194 -0.85 -18.62 -16.74
CA SER A 194 -0.68 -17.87 -15.51
C SER A 194 -0.91 -18.74 -14.27
N LYS A 195 -2.01 -19.51 -14.23
CA LYS A 195 -2.34 -20.44 -13.13
C LYS A 195 -1.33 -21.59 -13.00
N ILE A 196 -0.86 -22.12 -14.14
CA ILE A 196 0.18 -23.17 -14.16
C ILE A 196 1.52 -22.64 -13.62
N GLU A 197 1.95 -21.47 -14.08
CA GLU A 197 3.23 -20.87 -13.67
C GLU A 197 3.24 -20.49 -12.19
N GLU A 198 2.09 -20.06 -11.65
CA GLU A 198 1.92 -19.85 -10.21
C GLU A 198 2.13 -21.16 -9.43
N SER A 199 1.53 -22.26 -9.90
CA SER A 199 1.66 -23.59 -9.28
C SER A 199 3.09 -24.15 -9.39
N LEU A 200 3.86 -23.72 -10.39
CA LEU A 200 5.29 -24.01 -10.54
C LEU A 200 6.17 -23.12 -9.66
N GLY A 201 5.61 -22.14 -8.96
CA GLY A 201 6.35 -21.15 -8.16
C GLY A 201 6.96 -20.02 -8.97
N ASN A 202 6.68 -19.93 -10.28
CA ASN A 202 7.20 -18.91 -11.18
C ASN A 202 6.31 -17.65 -11.16
N LYS A 203 6.18 -17.02 -9.99
CA LYS A 203 5.24 -15.92 -9.74
C LYS A 203 5.34 -14.76 -10.73
N THR A 204 6.55 -14.31 -11.05
CA THR A 204 6.77 -13.23 -12.02
C THR A 204 6.24 -13.59 -13.41
N ILE A 205 6.52 -14.81 -13.88
CA ILE A 205 6.04 -15.29 -15.18
C ILE A 205 4.52 -15.47 -15.16
N SER A 206 3.95 -15.92 -14.04
CA SER A 206 2.50 -15.98 -13.87
C SER A 206 1.85 -14.62 -14.09
N ILE A 207 2.41 -13.55 -13.52
CA ILE A 207 1.93 -12.17 -13.70
C ILE A 207 2.09 -11.71 -15.15
N TYR A 208 3.21 -12.04 -15.80
CA TYR A 208 3.43 -11.70 -17.21
C TYR A 208 2.45 -12.42 -18.14
N CYS A 209 2.13 -13.68 -17.88
CA CYS A 209 1.10 -14.40 -18.62
C CYS A 209 -0.28 -13.77 -18.41
N LYS A 210 -0.61 -13.36 -17.18
CA LYS A 210 -1.87 -12.68 -16.86
C LYS A 210 -1.99 -11.35 -17.61
N ASP A 211 -0.95 -10.53 -17.58
CA ASP A 211 -0.88 -9.28 -18.34
C ASP A 211 -0.96 -9.49 -19.86
N LYS A 212 -0.29 -10.53 -20.38
CA LYS A 212 -0.36 -10.87 -21.79
C LYS A 212 -1.76 -11.32 -22.23
N SER A 213 -2.54 -11.95 -21.35
CA SER A 213 -3.95 -12.27 -21.62
C SER A 213 -4.77 -10.99 -21.84
N LEU A 214 -4.54 -9.96 -21.02
CA LEU A 214 -5.20 -8.64 -21.09
C LEU A 214 -4.83 -7.81 -22.32
N GLU A 215 -3.83 -8.22 -23.11
CA GLU A 215 -3.58 -7.63 -24.43
C GLU A 215 -4.71 -7.97 -25.41
N PHE A 216 -5.31 -9.16 -25.26
CA PHE A 216 -6.36 -9.69 -26.12
C PHE A 216 -7.77 -9.48 -25.57
N ASP A 217 -7.90 -9.10 -24.29
CA ASP A 217 -9.16 -8.66 -23.66
C ASP A 217 -8.93 -7.34 -22.89
N PRO A 218 -8.72 -6.22 -23.60
CA PRO A 218 -8.22 -4.99 -22.98
C PRO A 218 -9.24 -4.23 -22.14
N ASN A 219 -10.52 -4.63 -22.18
CA ASN A 219 -11.63 -3.92 -21.53
C ASN A 219 -12.15 -4.63 -20.27
N ASN A 220 -11.55 -5.76 -19.89
CA ASN A 220 -11.92 -6.51 -18.71
C ASN A 220 -11.47 -5.79 -17.43
N ARG A 221 -12.37 -4.98 -16.87
CA ARG A 221 -12.08 -4.12 -15.70
C ARG A 221 -11.62 -4.92 -14.49
N ASP A 222 -12.31 -6.01 -14.19
CA ASP A 222 -12.01 -6.86 -13.03
C ASP A 222 -10.63 -7.50 -13.19
N GLU A 223 -10.31 -7.97 -14.39
CA GLU A 223 -9.03 -8.61 -14.65
C GLU A 223 -7.87 -7.60 -14.71
N LEU A 224 -8.09 -6.38 -15.22
CA LEU A 224 -7.14 -5.28 -15.09
C LEU A 224 -6.84 -4.97 -13.63
N PHE A 225 -7.86 -4.90 -12.76
CA PHE A 225 -7.67 -4.69 -11.33
C PHE A 225 -6.88 -5.84 -10.69
N ASN A 226 -7.30 -7.09 -10.95
CA ASN A 226 -6.70 -8.28 -10.36
C ASN A 226 -5.26 -8.50 -10.83
N SER A 227 -4.95 -8.18 -12.08
CA SER A 227 -3.58 -8.20 -12.62
C SER A 227 -2.72 -7.12 -11.96
N ALA A 228 -3.22 -5.88 -11.87
CA ALA A 228 -2.49 -4.79 -11.24
C ALA A 228 -2.22 -5.02 -9.75
N TYR A 229 -3.18 -5.62 -9.04
CA TYR A 229 -3.07 -5.97 -7.63
C TYR A 229 -2.06 -7.11 -7.41
N ALA A 230 -2.13 -8.17 -8.21
CA ALA A 230 -1.15 -9.26 -8.16
C ALA A 230 0.27 -8.75 -8.44
N ALA A 231 0.44 -7.90 -9.46
CA ALA A 231 1.70 -7.25 -9.77
C ALA A 231 2.23 -6.40 -8.61
N SER A 232 1.35 -5.66 -7.92
CA SER A 232 1.72 -4.87 -6.72
C SER A 232 2.22 -5.73 -5.56
N ASN A 233 1.69 -6.94 -5.36
CA ASN A 233 2.09 -7.81 -4.25
C ASN A 233 3.47 -8.46 -4.47
N GLU A 234 3.94 -8.47 -5.72
CA GLU A 234 5.24 -9.03 -6.12
C GLU A 234 6.23 -7.93 -6.56
N ASP A 235 5.96 -6.67 -6.20
CA ASP A 235 6.79 -5.49 -6.50
C ASP A 235 7.08 -5.28 -8.00
N ILE A 236 6.16 -5.70 -8.88
CA ILE A 236 6.21 -5.49 -10.33
C ILE A 236 5.47 -4.19 -10.68
N ASP A 237 6.10 -3.08 -10.33
CA ASP A 237 5.50 -1.74 -10.37
C ASP A 237 5.05 -1.31 -11.78
N ASP A 238 5.79 -1.70 -12.82
CA ASP A 238 5.50 -1.31 -14.21
C ASP A 238 4.16 -1.87 -14.70
N ILE A 239 3.90 -3.16 -14.49
CA ILE A 239 2.62 -3.80 -14.81
C ILE A 239 1.51 -3.28 -13.89
N SER A 240 1.79 -3.14 -12.59
CA SER A 240 0.80 -2.65 -11.62
C SER A 240 0.28 -1.26 -12.00
N ILE A 241 1.20 -0.32 -12.23
CA ILE A 241 0.86 1.05 -12.61
C ILE A 241 0.16 1.08 -13.98
N SER A 242 0.69 0.35 -14.97
CA SER A 242 0.11 0.30 -16.32
C SER A 242 -1.34 -0.17 -16.31
N ASN A 243 -1.62 -1.29 -15.62
CA ASN A 243 -2.97 -1.87 -15.57
C ASN A 243 -3.95 -1.04 -14.72
N TYR A 244 -3.52 -0.45 -13.60
CA TYR A 244 -4.37 0.50 -12.90
C TYR A 244 -4.66 1.76 -13.73
N LEU A 245 -3.67 2.29 -14.47
CA LEU A 245 -3.90 3.43 -15.37
C LEU A 245 -4.85 3.08 -16.51
N ARG A 246 -4.76 1.88 -17.09
CA ARG A 246 -5.73 1.39 -18.08
C ARG A 246 -7.12 1.28 -17.47
N LEU A 247 -7.25 0.69 -16.29
CA LEU A 247 -8.51 0.58 -15.57
C LEU A 247 -9.15 1.96 -15.35
N ILE A 248 -8.40 2.94 -14.83
CA ILE A 248 -8.92 4.30 -14.56
C ILE A 248 -9.30 5.06 -15.83
N ARG A 249 -8.76 4.70 -17.01
CA ARG A 249 -9.24 5.26 -18.29
C ARG A 249 -10.61 4.73 -18.68
N ILE A 250 -10.96 3.52 -18.27
CA ILE A 250 -12.21 2.83 -18.62
C ILE A 250 -13.27 3.02 -17.52
N ASP A 251 -12.83 3.11 -16.27
CA ASP A 251 -13.62 3.30 -15.05
C ASP A 251 -12.89 4.31 -14.16
N GLY A 252 -13.13 5.60 -14.43
CA GLY A 252 -12.48 6.70 -13.72
C GLY A 252 -12.90 6.83 -12.25
N GLU A 253 -13.93 6.10 -11.83
CA GLU A 253 -14.52 6.17 -10.49
C GLU A 253 -14.05 5.05 -9.58
N ASN A 254 -13.21 4.14 -10.08
CA ASN A 254 -12.69 3.02 -9.31
C ASN A 254 -11.79 3.50 -8.16
N SER A 255 -12.42 3.72 -7.00
CA SER A 255 -11.78 4.36 -5.85
C SER A 255 -10.63 3.52 -5.28
N THR A 256 -10.75 2.19 -5.34
CA THR A 256 -9.71 1.25 -4.91
C THR A 256 -8.49 1.29 -5.83
N ALA A 257 -8.68 1.32 -7.16
CA ALA A 257 -7.57 1.46 -8.09
C ALA A 257 -6.89 2.83 -7.98
N LEU A 258 -7.65 3.92 -7.78
CA LEU A 258 -7.10 5.24 -7.47
C LEU A 258 -6.27 5.24 -6.18
N ASN A 259 -6.78 4.60 -5.11
CA ASN A 259 -6.02 4.44 -3.87
C ASN A 259 -4.68 3.71 -4.13
N ASN A 260 -4.72 2.59 -4.86
CA ASN A 260 -3.53 1.79 -5.11
C ASN A 260 -2.51 2.52 -6.01
N LEU A 261 -2.96 3.30 -7.00
CA LEU A 261 -2.09 4.24 -7.74
C LEU A 261 -1.47 5.29 -6.83
N GLY A 262 -2.22 5.78 -5.83
CA GLY A 262 -1.70 6.67 -4.80
C GLY A 262 -0.56 6.03 -4.01
N VAL A 263 -0.72 4.76 -3.61
CA VAL A 263 0.33 4.00 -2.90
C VAL A 263 1.56 3.82 -3.78
N ARG A 264 1.41 3.39 -5.04
CA ARG A 264 2.53 3.25 -6.00
C ARG A 264 3.26 4.58 -6.21
N ALA A 265 2.52 5.67 -6.37
CA ALA A 265 3.13 7.00 -6.50
C ALA A 265 3.90 7.41 -5.23
N GLN A 266 3.40 7.08 -4.05
CA GLN A 266 4.08 7.35 -2.79
C GLN A 266 5.39 6.56 -2.64
N GLU A 267 5.36 5.27 -2.96
CA GLU A 267 6.55 4.39 -2.93
C GLU A 267 7.61 4.84 -3.93
N ALA A 268 7.20 5.35 -5.10
CA ALA A 268 8.08 6.01 -6.06
C ALA A 268 8.58 7.40 -5.63
N GLY A 269 8.24 7.89 -4.43
CA GLY A 269 8.62 9.21 -3.93
C GLY A 269 7.84 10.39 -4.53
N LEU A 270 6.84 10.13 -5.36
CA LEU A 270 6.02 11.12 -6.06
C LEU A 270 4.85 11.59 -5.19
N LYS A 271 5.14 12.19 -4.03
CA LYS A 271 4.13 12.57 -3.01
C LYS A 271 2.98 13.43 -3.55
N ILE A 272 3.25 14.34 -4.50
CA ILE A 272 2.20 15.16 -5.14
C ILE A 272 1.22 14.26 -5.90
N LYS A 273 1.73 13.29 -6.68
CA LYS A 273 0.89 12.34 -7.42
C LYS A 273 0.16 11.37 -6.51
N ALA A 274 0.76 11.00 -5.37
CA ALA A 274 0.06 10.23 -4.35
C ALA A 274 -1.16 10.99 -3.83
N ILE A 275 -0.98 12.25 -3.40
CA ILE A 275 -2.09 13.12 -2.95
C ILE A 275 -3.14 13.31 -4.04
N ASP A 276 -2.75 13.56 -5.31
CA ASP A 276 -3.69 13.69 -6.42
C ASP A 276 -4.62 12.45 -6.53
N ASN A 277 -4.05 11.25 -6.44
CA ASN A 277 -4.79 10.00 -6.55
C ASN A 277 -5.63 9.72 -5.30
N TYR A 278 -5.09 9.90 -4.09
CA TYR A 278 -5.85 9.72 -2.86
C TYR A 278 -7.03 10.68 -2.77
N LYS A 279 -6.85 11.94 -3.19
CA LYS A 279 -7.93 12.94 -3.21
C LYS A 279 -9.05 12.54 -4.16
N LYS A 280 -8.71 11.99 -5.34
CA LYS A 280 -9.71 11.44 -6.27
C LYS A 280 -10.41 10.20 -5.70
N ALA A 281 -9.68 9.26 -5.09
CA ALA A 281 -10.30 8.11 -4.41
C ALA A 281 -11.24 8.56 -3.28
N ALA A 282 -10.83 9.57 -2.51
CA ALA A 282 -11.63 10.15 -1.44
C ALA A 282 -12.89 10.88 -1.92
N SER A 283 -12.92 11.40 -3.16
CA SER A 283 -14.18 11.94 -3.72
C SER A 283 -15.21 10.87 -4.04
N TYR A 284 -14.80 9.60 -4.09
CA TYR A 284 -15.65 8.41 -4.20
C TYR A 284 -15.73 7.67 -2.86
N GLU A 285 -15.72 8.42 -1.75
CA GLU A 285 -15.95 7.94 -0.37
C GLU A 285 -14.98 6.84 0.13
N ASN A 286 -13.81 6.68 -0.51
CA ASN A 286 -12.82 5.70 -0.07
C ASN A 286 -12.10 6.15 1.22
N THR A 287 -12.54 5.63 2.36
CA THR A 287 -12.03 6.00 3.70
C THR A 287 -10.59 5.53 3.94
N LEU A 288 -10.12 4.46 3.26
CA LEU A 288 -8.71 4.06 3.28
C LEU A 288 -7.83 5.10 2.59
N ALA A 289 -8.23 5.61 1.42
CA ALA A 289 -7.51 6.67 0.71
C ALA A 289 -7.48 7.98 1.50
N MET A 290 -8.58 8.32 2.17
CA MET A 290 -8.63 9.46 3.10
C MET A 290 -7.60 9.32 4.22
N ALA A 291 -7.48 8.13 4.82
CA ALA A 291 -6.45 7.88 5.83
C ALA A 291 -5.03 8.03 5.26
N ASN A 292 -4.75 7.46 4.09
CA ASN A 292 -3.45 7.58 3.42
C ASN A 292 -3.10 9.04 3.10
N GLN A 293 -4.06 9.81 2.58
CA GLN A 293 -3.90 11.25 2.36
C GLN A 293 -3.58 11.99 3.66
N GLY A 294 -4.33 11.69 4.73
CA GLY A 294 -4.15 12.33 6.04
C GLY A 294 -2.76 12.06 6.64
N TYR A 295 -2.22 10.85 6.51
CA TYR A 295 -0.85 10.56 6.93
C TYR A 295 0.19 11.40 6.17
N LEU A 296 0.03 11.52 4.84
CA LEU A 296 0.95 12.33 4.03
C LEU A 296 0.93 13.81 4.42
N LEU A 297 -0.25 14.34 4.73
CA LEU A 297 -0.44 15.72 5.19
C LEU A 297 0.15 15.92 6.59
N LEU A 298 -0.13 15.00 7.52
CA LEU A 298 0.43 15.02 8.87
C LEU A 298 1.96 14.99 8.86
N ASP A 299 2.56 14.19 7.98
CA ASP A 299 4.02 14.10 7.81
C ASP A 299 4.63 15.36 7.20
N ALA A 300 3.87 16.06 6.35
CA ALA A 300 4.25 17.36 5.81
C ALA A 300 3.95 18.54 6.76
N GLY A 301 3.31 18.30 7.92
CA GLY A 301 2.99 19.31 8.93
C GLY A 301 1.63 20.00 8.74
N PHE A 302 0.83 19.55 7.77
CA PHE A 302 -0.54 20.01 7.49
C PHE A 302 -1.53 19.27 8.39
N THR A 303 -1.42 19.52 9.70
CA THR A 303 -2.19 18.79 10.73
C THR A 303 -3.68 19.12 10.68
N GLU A 304 -4.07 20.36 10.39
CA GLU A 304 -5.47 20.78 10.33
C GLU A 304 -6.19 20.10 9.16
N GLU A 305 -5.55 20.02 8.00
CA GLU A 305 -6.07 19.34 6.83
C GLU A 305 -6.17 17.83 7.05
N ALA A 306 -5.19 17.23 7.74
CA ALA A 306 -5.25 15.82 8.14
C ALA A 306 -6.43 15.53 9.09
N GLU A 307 -6.71 16.43 10.04
CA GLU A 307 -7.87 16.36 10.94
C GLU A 307 -9.19 16.48 10.20
N GLU A 308 -9.30 17.43 9.26
CA GLU A 308 -10.51 17.62 8.46
C GLU A 308 -10.84 16.37 7.65
N ILE A 309 -9.83 15.77 7.00
CA ILE A 309 -10.00 14.53 6.23
C ILE A 309 -10.39 13.36 7.13
N ALA A 310 -9.74 13.22 8.30
CA ALA A 310 -10.08 12.16 9.24
C ALA A 310 -11.51 12.31 9.76
N LYS A 311 -11.95 13.53 10.06
CA LYS A 311 -13.33 13.83 10.47
C LYS A 311 -14.33 13.49 9.36
N LYS A 312 -14.05 13.90 8.12
CA LYS A 312 -14.89 13.54 6.97
C LYS A 312 -14.98 12.03 6.78
N ALA A 313 -13.87 11.30 6.94
CA ALA A 313 -13.87 9.85 6.81
C ALA A 313 -14.74 9.14 7.87
N LEU A 314 -14.85 9.71 9.08
CA LEU A 314 -15.72 9.20 10.15
C LEU A 314 -17.23 9.39 9.89
N GLU A 315 -17.61 10.21 8.90
CA GLU A 315 -19.01 10.39 8.51
C GLU A 315 -19.53 9.23 7.65
N SER A 316 -18.65 8.34 7.20
CA SER A 316 -19.00 7.16 6.38
C SER A 316 -19.37 5.95 7.25
N ASP A 317 -20.42 5.24 6.84
CA ASP A 317 -20.85 3.98 7.48
C ASP A 317 -19.80 2.86 7.35
N ASP A 318 -18.96 2.88 6.31
CA ASP A 318 -17.86 1.93 6.08
C ASP A 318 -16.49 2.58 6.34
N THR A 319 -16.27 3.00 7.57
CA THR A 319 -15.01 3.63 7.99
C THR A 319 -13.90 2.58 8.11
N HIS A 320 -12.88 2.68 7.25
CA HIS A 320 -11.71 1.83 7.32
C HIS A 320 -10.89 2.06 8.60
N LYS A 321 -10.42 0.98 9.24
CA LYS A 321 -9.68 1.00 10.52
C LYS A 321 -8.48 1.96 10.58
N ASN A 322 -7.86 2.26 9.44
CA ASN A 322 -6.72 3.17 9.37
C ASN A 322 -7.08 4.63 9.67
N VAL A 323 -8.36 5.02 9.53
CA VAL A 323 -8.85 6.36 9.91
C VAL A 323 -8.68 6.58 11.41
N TYR A 324 -9.08 5.60 12.23
CA TYR A 324 -8.89 5.70 13.69
C TYR A 324 -7.41 5.75 14.08
N ARG A 325 -6.55 4.98 13.39
CA ARG A 325 -5.10 5.03 13.59
C ARG A 325 -4.52 6.40 13.23
N LEU A 326 -5.01 7.01 12.16
CA LEU A 326 -4.61 8.37 11.76
C LEU A 326 -4.98 9.37 12.86
N ILE A 327 -6.19 9.30 13.41
CA ILE A 327 -6.63 10.19 14.50
C ILE A 327 -5.73 10.05 15.74
N THR A 328 -5.38 8.82 16.12
CA THR A 328 -4.41 8.58 17.20
C THR A 328 -3.06 9.23 16.89
N ALA A 329 -2.51 9.01 15.69
CA ALA A 329 -1.23 9.57 15.26
C ALA A 329 -1.24 11.11 15.25
N ILE A 330 -2.35 11.73 14.83
CA ILE A 330 -2.55 13.18 14.87
C ILE A 330 -2.43 13.69 16.31
N ASN A 331 -3.18 13.08 17.25
CA ASN A 331 -3.19 13.50 18.65
C ASN A 331 -1.82 13.32 19.32
N GLU A 332 -1.16 12.18 19.08
CA GLU A 332 0.19 11.91 19.59
C GLU A 332 1.19 12.95 19.08
N LYS A 333 1.18 13.25 17.77
CA LYS A 333 2.10 14.23 17.17
C LYS A 333 1.85 15.64 17.67
N LYS A 334 0.59 16.03 17.88
CA LYS A 334 0.23 17.34 18.46
C LYS A 334 0.75 17.47 19.88
N GLU A 335 0.57 16.43 20.70
CA GLU A 335 1.02 16.45 22.08
C GLU A 335 2.55 16.45 22.18
N GLU A 336 3.23 15.64 21.37
CA GLU A 336 4.69 15.64 21.27
C GLU A 336 5.24 17.04 20.92
N GLN A 337 4.63 17.73 19.93
CA GLN A 337 5.04 19.08 19.55
C GLN A 337 4.71 20.12 20.63
N ARG A 338 3.56 20.00 21.31
CA ARG A 338 3.18 20.87 22.43
C ARG A 338 4.19 20.76 23.56
N GLU A 339 4.51 19.56 24.02
CA GLU A 339 5.47 19.34 25.10
C GLU A 339 6.86 19.90 24.75
N LYS A 340 7.33 19.66 23.51
CA LYS A 340 8.61 20.20 23.03
C LYS A 340 8.60 21.72 23.04
N TRP A 341 7.50 22.33 22.60
CA TRP A 341 7.34 23.79 22.58
C TRP A 341 7.28 24.39 23.98
N GLU A 342 6.55 23.77 24.91
CA GLU A 342 6.47 24.20 26.31
C GLU A 342 7.85 24.16 26.98
N LYS A 343 8.57 23.03 26.87
CA LYS A 343 9.94 22.88 27.38
C LYS A 343 10.87 23.94 26.79
N LEU A 344 10.81 24.18 25.48
CA LEU A 344 11.62 25.20 24.81
C LEU A 344 11.25 26.62 25.29
N SER A 345 9.96 26.91 25.45
CA SER A 345 9.44 28.21 25.86
C SER A 345 9.85 28.55 27.29
N GLU A 346 9.70 27.60 28.23
CA GLU A 346 10.11 27.75 29.62
C GLU A 346 11.62 27.96 29.76
N LYS A 347 12.41 27.13 29.04
CA LYS A 347 13.87 27.27 28.99
C LYS A 347 14.26 28.65 28.45
N SER A 348 13.60 29.09 27.38
CA SER A 348 13.87 30.38 26.73
C SER A 348 13.51 31.56 27.63
N LEU A 349 12.36 31.51 28.32
CA LEU A 349 11.92 32.56 29.24
C LEU A 349 12.86 32.66 30.45
N SER A 350 13.23 31.53 31.04
CA SER A 350 14.18 31.48 32.16
C SER A 350 15.54 32.03 31.76
N ARG A 351 16.02 31.65 30.58
CA ARG A 351 17.27 32.16 30.01
C ARG A 351 17.23 33.66 29.72
N GLN A 352 16.11 34.18 29.19
CA GLN A 352 15.96 35.61 28.91
C GLN A 352 16.13 36.47 30.18
N LYS A 353 15.60 36.01 31.32
CA LYS A 353 15.78 36.71 32.61
C LYS A 353 17.27 36.82 32.97
N LEU A 354 18.01 35.72 32.85
CA LEU A 354 19.46 35.69 33.12
C LEU A 354 20.24 36.58 32.16
N ILE A 355 19.88 36.62 30.87
CA ILE A 355 20.50 37.51 29.88
C ILE A 355 20.24 38.98 30.21
N ARG A 356 19.05 39.33 30.72
CA ARG A 356 18.74 40.70 31.15
C ARG A 356 19.59 41.10 32.36
N SER A 357 19.71 40.23 33.36
CA SER A 357 20.61 40.47 34.50
C SER A 357 22.06 40.61 34.06
N TYR A 358 22.54 39.73 33.16
CA TYR A 358 23.87 39.87 32.56
C TYR A 358 24.07 41.24 31.90
N THR A 359 23.11 41.68 31.09
CA THR A 359 23.16 42.95 30.36
C THR A 359 23.20 44.14 31.31
N GLU A 360 22.40 44.14 32.38
CA GLU A 360 22.43 45.18 33.40
C GLU A 360 23.82 45.27 34.06
N GLN A 361 24.35 44.13 34.50
CA GLN A 361 25.66 44.06 35.16
C GLN A 361 26.82 44.41 34.22
N TYR A 362 26.66 44.16 32.92
CA TYR A 362 27.63 44.56 31.90
C TYR A 362 27.86 46.07 31.86
N TYR A 363 26.79 46.87 31.97
CA TYR A 363 26.87 48.34 31.87
C TYR A 363 26.99 49.05 33.22
N LEU A 364 26.28 48.56 34.25
CA LEU A 364 26.16 49.26 35.53
C LEU A 364 27.07 48.68 36.62
N GLY A 365 27.57 47.46 36.45
CA GLY A 365 28.35 46.78 37.46
C GLY A 365 29.80 47.27 37.57
N ASN A 366 30.50 46.81 38.60
CA ASN A 366 31.90 47.10 38.88
C ASN A 366 32.76 45.83 38.76
N PRO A 367 33.80 45.79 37.91
CA PRO A 367 34.68 44.64 37.73
C PRO A 367 35.28 44.05 39.01
N LYS A 368 35.46 44.88 40.05
CA LYS A 368 35.97 44.43 41.35
C LYS A 368 35.04 43.44 42.07
N GLU A 369 33.75 43.41 41.73
CA GLU A 369 32.79 42.48 42.34
C GLU A 369 33.01 41.03 41.91
N LEU A 370 33.63 40.80 40.74
CA LEU A 370 34.01 39.47 40.28
C LEU A 370 35.26 38.95 41.00
N GLU A 371 36.14 39.83 41.47
CA GLU A 371 37.42 39.46 42.07
C GLU A 371 37.26 38.90 43.50
N GLY A 372 38.10 37.91 43.82
CA GLY A 372 38.24 37.37 45.18
C GLY A 372 37.90 35.89 45.30
N GLU A 373 37.61 35.48 46.53
CA GLU A 373 37.32 34.09 46.89
C GLU A 373 35.86 33.74 46.62
N TRP A 374 35.66 32.61 45.95
CA TRP A 374 34.36 32.07 45.55
C TRP A 374 34.27 30.57 45.84
N PHE A 375 33.05 30.07 46.00
CA PHE A 375 32.75 28.65 46.20
C PHE A 375 31.90 28.14 45.05
N VAL A 376 32.50 27.30 44.21
CA VAL A 376 31.82 26.63 43.09
C VAL A 376 30.80 25.65 43.64
N LYS A 377 29.52 25.86 43.27
CA LYS A 377 28.37 25.12 43.82
C LYS A 377 28.34 25.11 45.36
N GLY A 378 28.92 26.12 46.01
CA GLY A 378 28.99 26.24 47.47
C GLY A 378 30.01 25.31 48.16
N VAL A 379 30.79 24.51 47.42
CA VAL A 379 31.68 23.49 48.02
C VAL A 379 33.15 23.74 47.68
N THR A 380 33.46 23.89 46.40
CA THR A 380 34.87 23.94 45.95
C THR A 380 35.36 25.37 45.93
N GLN A 381 36.34 25.69 46.79
CA GLN A 381 36.92 27.03 46.82
C GLN A 381 37.73 27.30 45.55
N THR A 382 37.55 28.49 44.99
CA THR A 382 38.32 29.02 43.87
C THR A 382 38.55 30.50 44.07
N LYS A 383 39.63 31.02 43.48
CA LYS A 383 39.91 32.45 43.46
C LYS A 383 39.78 32.98 42.04
N ILE A 384 38.97 34.02 41.88
CA ILE A 384 38.85 34.74 40.62
C ILE A 384 39.79 35.93 40.66
N ALA A 385 40.72 35.98 39.70
CA ALA A 385 41.60 37.11 39.46
C ALA A 385 41.07 37.95 38.29
N VAL A 386 41.05 39.27 38.45
CA VAL A 386 40.66 40.21 37.39
C VAL A 386 41.80 41.18 37.12
N SER A 387 42.36 41.17 35.92
CA SER A 387 43.43 42.10 35.52
C SER A 387 43.30 42.47 34.04
N ASN A 388 43.54 43.74 33.70
CA ASN A 388 43.45 44.26 32.32
C ASN A 388 42.17 43.82 31.57
N HIS A 389 41.01 43.94 32.22
CA HIS A 389 39.70 43.50 31.71
C HIS A 389 39.60 42.00 31.36
N LYS A 390 40.47 41.16 31.93
CA LYS A 390 40.41 39.70 31.80
C LYS A 390 40.15 39.05 33.14
N LEU A 391 39.30 38.03 33.13
CA LEU A 391 39.01 37.17 34.26
C LEU A 391 39.70 35.84 34.07
N GLU A 392 40.36 35.35 35.12
CA GLU A 392 40.94 34.01 35.16
C GLU A 392 40.64 33.34 36.52
N ALA A 393 40.22 32.09 36.47
CA ALA A 393 40.07 31.23 37.65
C ALA A 393 40.39 29.78 37.29
N SER A 394 40.87 29.01 38.26
CA SER A 394 41.16 27.60 38.08
C SER A 394 40.96 26.84 39.38
N TRP A 395 40.40 25.65 39.28
CA TRP A 395 40.14 24.77 40.43
C TRP A 395 40.11 23.31 39.98
N GLU A 396 40.05 22.39 40.95
CA GLU A 396 39.89 20.96 40.69
C GLU A 396 38.50 20.49 41.11
N GLU A 397 37.86 19.66 40.29
CA GLU A 397 36.58 19.01 40.62
C GLU A 397 36.72 17.49 40.60
N PRO A 398 36.03 16.76 41.48
CA PRO A 398 35.98 15.29 41.39
C PRO A 398 35.34 14.85 40.06
N ALA A 399 35.92 13.83 39.41
CA ALA A 399 35.38 13.28 38.17
C ALA A 399 34.23 12.29 38.40
N SER A 400 34.13 11.72 39.60
CA SER A 400 33.06 10.84 40.04
C SER A 400 32.79 11.04 41.54
N ALA A 401 31.59 10.66 41.98
CA ALA A 401 31.21 10.67 43.40
C ALA A 401 31.99 9.63 44.24
N LEU A 402 32.57 8.62 43.58
CA LEU A 402 33.25 7.48 44.22
C LEU A 402 34.75 7.72 44.44
N GLY A 403 35.29 8.87 43.98
CA GLY A 403 36.70 9.23 44.11
C GLY A 403 37.62 8.48 43.13
N GLY A 404 38.77 9.08 42.81
CA GLY A 404 39.81 8.48 41.97
C GLY A 404 40.41 9.45 40.96
N SER A 405 39.60 10.00 40.05
CA SER A 405 40.06 10.96 39.03
C SER A 405 39.53 12.37 39.31
N LYS A 406 40.29 13.38 38.91
CA LYS A 406 39.92 14.80 39.04
C LYS A 406 39.92 15.48 37.68
N TYR A 407 39.12 16.52 37.57
CA TYR A 407 39.18 17.46 36.46
C TYR A 407 39.89 18.73 36.88
N SER A 408 40.79 19.22 36.03
CA SER A 408 41.29 20.59 36.06
C SER A 408 40.28 21.46 35.32
N VAL A 409 39.69 22.41 36.03
CA VAL A 409 38.74 23.36 35.48
C VAL A 409 39.42 24.70 35.29
N LYS A 410 39.18 25.32 34.13
CA LYS A 410 39.64 26.66 33.80
C LYS A 410 38.47 27.52 33.38
N LEU A 411 38.37 28.71 33.97
CA LEU A 411 37.44 29.75 33.56
C LEU A 411 38.26 30.96 33.12
N ILE A 412 38.10 31.36 31.86
CA ILE A 412 38.73 32.56 31.31
C ILE A 412 37.70 33.41 30.60
N GLY A 413 37.86 34.72 30.61
CA GLY A 413 36.94 35.60 29.88
C GLY A 413 37.36 37.05 29.84
N SER A 414 36.62 37.83 29.06
CA SER A 414 36.70 39.29 29.02
C SER A 414 35.63 39.88 29.93
N VAL A 415 36.03 40.83 30.78
CA VAL A 415 35.21 41.44 31.83
C VAL A 415 34.64 42.77 31.35
N SER A 416 33.39 43.04 31.68
CA SER A 416 32.71 44.31 31.49
C SER A 416 31.70 44.52 32.61
N GLY A 417 31.82 45.62 33.35
CA GLY A 417 31.07 45.81 34.59
C GLY A 417 31.24 44.63 35.57
N SER A 418 30.17 44.19 36.22
CA SER A 418 30.12 43.00 37.08
C SER A 418 29.79 41.73 36.29
N SER A 419 30.12 41.67 35.00
CA SER A 419 29.87 40.52 34.13
C SER A 419 31.08 40.15 33.28
N PHE A 420 31.03 38.98 32.64
CA PHE A 420 32.06 38.53 31.71
C PHE A 420 31.50 37.63 30.61
N SER A 421 32.18 37.61 29.46
CA SER A 421 31.99 36.61 28.40
C SER A 421 33.28 35.82 28.23
N GLY A 422 33.17 34.50 28.13
CA GLY A 422 34.35 33.66 28.20
C GLY A 422 34.13 32.18 27.91
N GLN A 423 35.09 31.39 28.33
CA GLN A 423 35.15 29.96 28.14
C GLN A 423 35.33 29.27 29.48
N TYR A 424 34.45 28.30 29.73
CA TYR A 424 34.58 27.32 30.79
C TYR A 424 35.10 26.02 30.17
N SER A 425 36.22 25.50 30.65
CA SER A 425 36.81 24.25 30.14
C SER A 425 37.13 23.30 31.28
N LYS A 426 36.84 22.02 31.06
CA LYS A 426 37.10 20.92 31.98
C LYS A 426 38.02 19.91 31.31
N LYS A 427 39.18 19.64 31.90
CA LYS A 427 40.17 18.66 31.39
C LYS A 427 40.48 17.61 32.44
N LEU A 428 40.43 16.33 32.11
CA LEU A 428 40.74 15.25 33.05
C LEU A 428 42.24 15.31 33.42
N ILE A 429 42.57 15.12 34.71
CA ILE A 429 43.94 15.12 35.23
C ILE A 429 44.46 13.68 35.26
N GLY A 430 45.56 13.44 34.54
CA GLY A 430 46.24 12.14 34.43
C GLY A 430 45.83 11.32 33.20
N ASP A 431 46.73 10.46 32.72
CA ASP A 431 46.40 9.39 31.78
C ASP A 431 45.83 8.22 32.56
N SER A 432 44.56 7.87 32.35
CA SER A 432 44.06 6.58 32.82
C SER A 432 42.87 6.07 32.03
N PRO A 433 42.78 4.73 31.94
CA PRO A 433 42.30 4.00 30.78
C PRO A 433 40.79 4.14 30.64
N ASN A 434 40.32 4.02 29.39
CA ASN A 434 38.94 3.77 28.99
C ASN A 434 38.03 3.46 30.17
N THR A 435 37.35 4.48 30.68
CA THR A 435 36.24 4.26 31.61
C THR A 435 35.23 3.38 30.86
N LEU A 436 34.77 2.30 31.49
CA LEU A 436 33.90 1.24 30.92
C LEU A 436 32.62 1.75 30.22
N LEU A 437 32.31 3.05 30.28
CA LEU A 437 31.14 3.70 29.72
C LEU A 437 31.44 4.91 28.80
N GLY A 438 32.71 5.31 28.59
CA GLY A 438 33.06 6.38 27.63
C GLY A 438 32.53 7.80 27.94
N LEU A 439 31.94 8.05 29.11
CA LEU A 439 31.20 9.29 29.42
C LEU A 439 32.02 10.42 30.08
N ALA A 440 33.33 10.27 30.24
CA ALA A 440 34.20 11.23 30.95
C ALA A 440 35.21 11.91 30.01
N GLY A 441 34.72 12.70 29.05
CA GLY A 441 35.54 13.47 28.12
C GLY A 441 35.89 14.88 28.62
N ASN A 442 36.93 15.49 28.04
CA ASN A 442 37.18 16.92 28.18
C ASN A 442 35.98 17.70 27.61
N SER A 443 35.54 18.76 28.28
CA SER A 443 34.44 19.60 27.82
C SER A 443 34.83 21.07 27.78
N SER A 444 34.20 21.81 26.88
CA SER A 444 34.37 23.25 26.80
C SER A 444 33.06 23.90 26.42
N ASN A 445 32.65 24.91 27.18
CA ASN A 445 31.45 25.69 26.93
C ASN A 445 31.82 27.16 26.81
N THR A 446 31.36 27.83 25.76
CA THR A 446 31.33 29.29 25.73
C THR A 446 30.21 29.74 26.66
N CYS A 447 30.52 30.66 27.56
CA CYS A 447 29.59 31.11 28.57
C CYS A 447 29.61 32.63 28.75
N ILE A 448 28.52 33.14 29.30
CA ILE A 448 28.45 34.46 29.91
C ILE A 448 28.21 34.29 31.41
N GLY A 449 28.74 35.19 32.21
CA GLY A 449 28.48 35.20 33.64
C GLY A 449 28.32 36.60 34.20
N PHE A 450 27.59 36.71 35.30
CA PHE A 450 27.30 37.97 35.96
C PHE A 450 27.13 37.79 37.46
N VAL A 451 27.46 38.84 38.20
CA VAL A 451 27.27 38.88 39.66
C VAL A 451 25.84 39.32 39.98
N SER A 452 25.22 38.69 40.98
CA SER A 452 23.90 39.01 41.52
C SER A 452 23.93 38.93 43.06
N ASP A 453 22.77 39.11 43.69
CA ASP A 453 22.58 39.00 45.14
C ASP A 453 23.52 39.92 45.93
N SER A 454 23.60 41.18 45.51
CA SER A 454 24.44 42.22 46.14
C SER A 454 25.92 41.83 46.22
N GLY A 455 26.44 41.14 45.20
CA GLY A 455 27.85 40.75 45.12
C GLY A 455 28.16 39.32 45.55
N ASN A 456 27.15 38.58 46.03
CA ASN A 456 27.36 37.30 46.70
C ASN A 456 27.21 36.06 45.82
N LYS A 457 26.63 36.20 44.63
CA LYS A 457 26.41 35.09 43.70
C LYS A 457 26.93 35.43 42.32
N LEU A 458 27.70 34.54 41.71
CA LEU A 458 28.14 34.64 40.33
C LEU A 458 27.47 33.53 39.53
N THR A 459 26.59 33.89 38.61
CA THR A 459 25.86 32.95 37.76
C THR A 459 26.48 32.90 36.38
N LEU A 460 26.75 31.71 35.86
CA LEU A 460 27.25 31.45 34.52
C LEU A 460 26.21 30.62 33.77
N ILE A 461 26.01 30.95 32.50
CA ILE A 461 25.19 30.18 31.57
C ILE A 461 25.88 30.05 30.21
N ALA A 462 25.57 29.00 29.47
CA ALA A 462 26.04 28.83 28.09
C ALA A 462 25.70 30.06 27.23
N SER A 463 26.46 30.32 26.18
CA SER A 463 26.16 31.42 25.25
C SER A 463 25.00 31.13 24.30
N LYS A 464 24.73 29.86 23.97
CA LYS A 464 23.60 29.44 23.11
C LYS A 464 22.50 28.76 23.94
N VAL A 465 21.26 28.81 23.45
CA VAL A 465 20.10 28.20 24.14
C VAL A 465 20.09 26.67 24.08
N ASN A 466 20.70 26.09 23.04
CA ASN A 466 20.75 24.63 22.86
C ASN A 466 21.85 23.96 23.70
N ASP A 467 22.81 24.73 24.22
CA ASP A 467 23.89 24.22 25.05
C ASP A 467 23.41 24.05 26.49
N ASP A 468 23.61 22.87 27.07
CA ASP A 468 23.23 22.58 28.46
C ASP A 468 24.40 22.87 29.41
N PHE A 469 24.57 24.15 29.75
CA PHE A 469 25.56 24.58 30.75
C PHE A 469 25.03 25.73 31.60
N SER A 470 25.05 25.49 32.91
CA SER A 470 24.93 26.53 33.93
C SER A 470 25.81 26.21 35.13
N LEU A 471 26.34 27.25 35.77
CA LEU A 471 27.16 27.12 36.97
C LEU A 471 26.88 28.32 37.88
N PHE A 472 26.87 28.10 39.18
CA PHE A 472 26.87 29.21 40.13
C PHE A 472 28.04 29.09 41.10
N LEU A 473 28.57 30.24 41.50
CA LEU A 473 29.55 30.40 42.55
C LEU A 473 28.97 31.32 43.63
N SER A 474 29.31 31.10 44.89
CA SER A 474 28.88 31.93 46.02
C SER A 474 30.03 32.43 46.88
N ARG A 475 29.84 33.51 47.62
CA ARG A 475 30.78 33.96 48.68
C ARG A 475 30.51 33.20 50.00
N LYS A 476 31.51 33.10 50.88
CA LYS A 476 31.49 32.29 52.13
C LYS A 476 30.41 32.69 53.15
N ASN A 477 29.88 33.91 53.07
CA ASN A 477 28.95 34.51 54.03
C ASN A 477 27.56 34.77 53.42
N ALA A 478 27.19 34.04 52.37
CA ALA A 478 25.98 34.24 51.59
C ALA A 478 24.99 33.07 51.70
#